data_AF-A0A9D4QEE9-F1
#
_entry.id   AF-A0A9D4QEE9-F1
#
_cell.length_a   1.000
_cell.length_b   1.000
_cell.length_c   1.000
_cell.angle_alpha   90.00
_cell.angle_beta   90.00
_cell.angle_gamma   90.00
#
_symmetry.space_group_name_H-M   'P 1'
#
loop_
_entity.id
_entity.type
_entity.pdbx_description
1 polymer ?
#
loop_
_entity_poly.entity_id
_entity_poly.type
_entity_poly.pdbx_seq_one_letter_code
_entity_poly.pdbx_strand_id
1 'polypeptide(L)'
;MEQENGAGSPENGGDDSCSRTTCRFGAECHSDRGQAYCRCRLSCADQLFAPVCGSDGFTYSSECRLRMTACIRQKRIVVAHQGSCGPSPNRNQSKRVVAEECFHPPYRDLGPGRLATGNGVNSFGNAALLLLYWDVARNMQHESK
;
A
#
# COMPACT_ATOMS: atom_id res chain seq x y z
N MET A 1 -5.60 -33.96 8.41
CA MET A 1 -5.74 -32.78 7.52
C MET A 1 -7.11 -32.87 6.89
N GLU A 2 -7.73 -31.73 6.61
CA GLU A 2 -9.10 -31.54 6.08
C GLU A 2 -10.24 -31.67 7.11
N GLN A 3 -10.65 -30.51 7.61
CA GLN A 3 -11.99 -30.17 8.08
C GLN A 3 -12.06 -28.65 8.18
N GLU A 4 -12.18 -27.98 7.04
CA GLU A 4 -12.93 -26.73 7.02
C GLU A 4 -14.12 -26.97 6.12
N ASN A 5 -15.15 -27.53 6.74
CA ASN A 5 -16.53 -27.53 6.27
C ASN A 5 -16.95 -26.06 6.10
N GLY A 6 -16.50 -25.42 5.02
CA GLY A 6 -17.09 -24.18 4.54
C GLY A 6 -18.42 -24.54 3.92
N ALA A 7 -19.50 -23.94 4.42
CA ALA A 7 -20.88 -24.19 4.00
C ALA A 7 -21.00 -24.30 2.48
N GLY A 8 -20.97 -25.53 1.98
CA GLY A 8 -21.62 -25.89 0.75
C GLY A 8 -23.09 -25.93 1.07
N SER A 9 -23.89 -25.13 0.38
CA SER A 9 -25.30 -25.42 0.24
C SER A 9 -25.43 -26.32 -0.99
N PRO A 10 -25.81 -27.60 -0.84
CA PRO A 10 -26.16 -28.44 -1.97
C PRO A 10 -27.67 -28.30 -2.28
N GLU A 11 -28.03 -28.63 -3.52
CA GLU A 11 -29.35 -29.12 -3.98
C GLU A 11 -30.51 -28.13 -4.23
N ASN A 12 -30.61 -27.60 -5.46
CA ASN A 12 -31.80 -27.77 -6.31
C ASN A 12 -31.55 -27.26 -7.74
N GLY A 13 -32.08 -27.99 -8.72
CA GLY A 13 -31.90 -27.70 -10.15
C GLY A 13 -32.62 -26.43 -10.58
N GLY A 14 -31.84 -25.45 -11.02
CA GLY A 14 -32.25 -24.23 -11.70
C GLY A 14 -30.99 -23.61 -12.30
N ASP A 15 -31.09 -23.10 -13.53
CA ASP A 15 -30.01 -22.46 -14.26
C ASP A 15 -29.57 -21.14 -13.58
N ASP A 16 -28.90 -21.25 -12.44
CA ASP A 16 -28.38 -20.13 -11.66
C ASP A 16 -26.85 -20.22 -11.69
N SER A 17 -26.19 -19.19 -12.21
CA SER A 17 -24.74 -19.14 -12.45
C SER A 17 -23.88 -19.51 -11.22
N CYS A 18 -24.41 -19.36 -10.00
CA CYS A 18 -23.77 -19.72 -8.75
C CYS A 18 -23.81 -21.22 -8.40
N SER A 19 -24.65 -22.01 -9.07
CA SER A 19 -24.83 -23.45 -8.81
C SER A 19 -23.58 -24.30 -9.11
N ARG A 20 -22.65 -23.78 -9.93
CA ARG A 20 -21.36 -24.43 -10.24
C ARG A 20 -20.14 -23.65 -9.71
N THR A 21 -20.36 -22.53 -9.03
CA THR A 21 -19.28 -21.62 -8.62
C THR A 21 -19.08 -21.68 -7.11
N THR A 22 -17.93 -22.23 -6.67
CA THR A 22 -17.57 -22.27 -5.25
C THR A 22 -16.65 -21.11 -4.89
N CYS A 23 -17.15 -20.19 -4.08
CA CYS A 23 -16.37 -19.06 -3.57
C CYS A 23 -15.52 -19.46 -2.37
N ARG A 24 -14.29 -18.92 -2.30
CA ARG A 24 -13.31 -19.25 -1.24
C ARG A 24 -13.09 -18.08 -0.28
N PHE A 25 -12.49 -18.37 0.87
CA PHE A 25 -12.04 -17.38 1.86
C PHE A 25 -13.18 -16.51 2.42
N GLY A 26 -14.38 -17.08 2.57
CA GLY A 26 -15.55 -16.38 3.09
C GLY A 26 -16.22 -15.44 2.09
N ALA A 27 -15.93 -15.58 0.79
CA ALA A 27 -16.66 -14.88 -0.26
C ALA A 27 -18.04 -15.53 -0.51
N GLU A 28 -19.03 -14.69 -0.78
CA GLU A 28 -20.39 -15.09 -1.14
C GLU A 28 -20.53 -15.07 -2.66
N CYS A 29 -21.21 -16.08 -3.22
CA CYS A 29 -21.48 -16.10 -4.65
C CYS A 29 -22.62 -15.12 -4.98
N HIS A 30 -22.41 -14.31 -6.01
CA HIS A 30 -23.41 -13.40 -6.52
C HIS A 30 -23.53 -13.55 -8.04
N SER A 31 -24.74 -13.56 -8.56
CA SER A 31 -25.02 -13.64 -10.00
C SER A 31 -25.55 -12.30 -10.51
N ASP A 32 -24.88 -11.71 -11.50
CA ASP A 32 -25.37 -10.55 -12.25
C ASP A 32 -25.46 -10.91 -13.73
N ARG A 33 -26.62 -10.69 -14.37
CA ARG A 33 -26.84 -10.93 -15.81
C ARG A 33 -26.38 -12.32 -16.30
N GLY A 34 -26.55 -13.35 -15.48
CA GLY A 34 -26.15 -14.74 -15.80
C GLY A 34 -24.66 -15.04 -15.57
N GLN A 35 -23.86 -14.09 -15.07
CA GLN A 35 -22.48 -14.31 -14.66
C GLN A 35 -22.36 -14.38 -13.13
N ALA A 36 -21.83 -15.48 -12.63
CA ALA A 36 -21.47 -15.64 -11.23
C ALA A 36 -20.08 -15.04 -10.96
N TYR A 37 -20.00 -14.29 -9.86
CA TYR A 37 -18.76 -13.78 -9.32
C TYR A 37 -18.79 -13.85 -7.79
N CYS A 38 -17.61 -13.99 -7.21
CA CYS A 38 -17.45 -14.06 -5.76
C CYS A 38 -17.24 -12.67 -5.19
N ARG A 39 -18.06 -12.30 -4.20
CA ARG A 39 -17.98 -11.00 -3.53
C ARG A 39 -17.73 -11.17 -2.03
N CYS A 40 -16.81 -10.38 -1.49
CA CYS A 40 -16.55 -10.31 -0.06
C CYS A 40 -17.55 -9.37 0.62
N ARG A 41 -18.46 -9.91 1.46
CA ARG A 41 -19.43 -9.14 2.25
C ARG A 41 -19.18 -9.23 3.76
N LEU A 42 -17.93 -9.21 4.21
CA LEU A 42 -17.65 -9.15 5.66
C LEU A 42 -17.68 -7.70 6.16
N SER A 43 -18.52 -7.45 7.17
CA SER A 43 -18.51 -6.21 7.97
C SER A 43 -17.77 -6.45 9.28
N CYS A 44 -16.81 -5.59 9.60
CA CYS A 44 -16.02 -5.64 10.85
C CYS A 44 -16.26 -4.42 11.74
N ALA A 45 -17.36 -3.69 11.54
CA ALA A 45 -17.62 -2.42 12.24
C ALA A 45 -17.78 -2.59 13.75
N ASP A 46 -18.44 -3.67 14.19
CA ASP A 46 -18.76 -3.92 15.60
C ASP A 46 -17.70 -4.80 16.32
N GLN A 47 -16.56 -5.04 15.68
CA GLN A 47 -15.53 -5.92 16.24
C GLN A 47 -14.56 -5.13 17.12
N LEU A 48 -14.38 -5.60 18.36
CA LEU A 48 -13.40 -5.03 19.28
C LEU A 48 -11.97 -5.16 18.72
N PHE A 49 -11.12 -4.21 19.09
CA PHE A 49 -9.70 -4.26 18.75
C PHE A 49 -9.04 -5.43 19.48
N ALA A 50 -8.66 -6.45 18.72
CA ALA A 50 -8.08 -7.68 19.23
C ALA A 50 -7.00 -8.15 18.23
N PRO A 51 -5.76 -7.63 18.34
CA PRO A 51 -4.75 -7.86 17.32
C PRO A 51 -4.40 -9.34 17.20
N VAL A 52 -4.19 -9.80 15.98
CA VAL A 52 -3.81 -11.19 15.67
C VAL A 52 -2.68 -11.22 14.65
N CYS A 53 -1.78 -12.19 14.77
CA CYS A 53 -0.74 -12.43 13.79
C CYS A 53 -1.26 -13.42 12.75
N GLY A 54 -1.25 -13.03 11.48
CA GLY A 54 -1.60 -13.91 10.38
C GLY A 54 -0.45 -14.85 10.01
N SER A 55 -0.80 -15.97 9.38
CA SER A 55 0.15 -16.95 8.81
C SER A 55 1.05 -16.37 7.72
N ASP A 56 0.75 -15.17 7.24
CA ASP A 56 1.56 -14.40 6.29
C ASP A 56 2.57 -13.45 6.97
N GLY A 57 2.65 -13.48 8.30
CA GLY A 57 3.54 -12.67 9.12
C GLY A 57 3.11 -11.21 9.24
N PHE A 58 1.85 -10.89 8.94
CA PHE A 58 1.28 -9.57 9.12
C PHE A 58 0.38 -9.52 10.36
N THR A 59 0.45 -8.42 11.10
CA THR A 59 -0.48 -8.14 12.20
C THR A 59 -1.78 -7.56 11.66
N TYR A 60 -2.90 -8.14 12.05
CA TYR A 60 -4.25 -7.65 11.76
C TYR A 60 -4.88 -7.11 13.03
N SER A 61 -5.66 -6.02 12.94
CA SER A 61 -6.29 -5.38 14.10
C SER A 61 -7.41 -6.20 14.75
N SER A 62 -7.97 -7.16 14.01
CA SER A 62 -8.91 -8.16 14.50
C SER A 62 -8.92 -9.40 13.60
N GLU A 63 -9.42 -10.51 14.12
CA GLU A 63 -9.63 -11.72 13.31
C GLU A 63 -10.58 -11.46 12.12
N CYS A 64 -11.59 -10.61 12.31
CA CYS A 64 -12.46 -10.19 11.20
C CYS A 64 -11.69 -9.49 10.09
N ARG A 65 -10.76 -8.58 10.43
CA ARG A 65 -9.90 -7.89 9.46
C ARG A 65 -8.95 -8.85 8.74
N LEU A 66 -8.45 -9.87 9.43
CA LEU A 66 -7.68 -10.96 8.83
C LEU A 66 -8.51 -11.71 7.79
N ARG A 67 -9.73 -12.16 8.15
CA ARG A 67 -10.63 -12.87 7.24
C ARG A 67 -11.07 -12.02 6.06
N MET A 68 -11.39 -10.74 6.27
CA MET A 68 -11.72 -9.81 5.19
C MET A 68 -10.54 -9.64 4.23
N THR A 69 -9.32 -9.52 4.75
CA THR A 69 -8.12 -9.43 3.92
C THR A 69 -7.87 -10.73 3.15
N ALA A 70 -8.06 -11.89 3.79
CA ALA A 70 -7.99 -13.20 3.14
C ALA A 70 -8.98 -13.30 1.97
N CYS A 71 -10.20 -12.80 2.17
CA CYS A 71 -11.24 -12.73 1.14
C CYS A 71 -10.83 -11.81 -0.01
N ILE A 72 -10.48 -10.55 0.26
CA ILE A 72 -10.16 -9.57 -0.79
C ILE A 72 -8.92 -9.99 -1.59
N ARG A 73 -7.88 -10.49 -0.91
CA ARG A 73 -6.64 -10.92 -1.55
C ARG A 73 -6.70 -12.31 -2.14
N GLN A 74 -7.84 -13.01 -2.00
CA GLN A 74 -8.03 -14.40 -2.41
C GLN A 74 -6.87 -15.30 -1.94
N LYS A 75 -6.44 -15.10 -0.69
CA LYS A 75 -5.30 -15.79 -0.09
C LYS A 75 -5.73 -16.48 1.19
N ARG A 76 -5.29 -17.72 1.38
CA ARG A 76 -5.44 -18.41 2.66
C ARG A 76 -4.55 -17.74 3.70
N ILE A 77 -5.18 -17.00 4.61
CA ILE A 77 -4.52 -16.41 5.77
C ILE A 77 -5.27 -16.95 6.98
N VAL A 78 -4.55 -17.61 7.87
CA VAL A 78 -5.09 -18.13 9.13
C VAL A 78 -4.44 -17.39 10.29
N VAL A 79 -5.08 -17.38 11.45
CA VAL A 79 -4.47 -16.86 12.67
C VAL A 79 -3.31 -17.79 13.04
N ALA A 80 -2.09 -17.27 13.06
CA ALA A 80 -0.92 -17.99 13.55
C ALA A 80 -0.90 -17.98 15.09
N HIS A 81 -1.12 -16.81 15.69
CA HIS A 81 -1.28 -16.65 17.13
C HIS A 81 -2.06 -15.37 17.47
N GLN A 82 -2.59 -15.30 18.70
CA GLN A 82 -3.21 -14.09 19.25
C GLN A 82 -2.13 -13.03 19.56
N GLY A 83 -2.49 -11.76 19.46
CA GLY A 83 -1.57 -10.64 19.60
C GLY A 83 -0.88 -10.26 18.28
N SER A 84 -0.14 -9.16 18.29
CA SER A 84 0.64 -8.70 17.15
C SER A 84 1.76 -9.68 16.81
N CYS A 85 2.09 -9.83 15.53
CA CYS A 85 3.33 -10.50 15.15
C CYS A 85 4.51 -9.81 15.84
N GLY A 86 5.48 -10.60 16.32
CA GLY A 86 6.71 -10.06 16.91
C GLY A 86 7.47 -9.16 15.92
N PRO A 87 8.45 -8.37 16.39
CA PRO A 87 9.26 -7.52 15.51
C PRO A 87 9.90 -8.40 14.45
N SER A 88 9.33 -8.40 13.25
CA SER A 88 9.94 -9.05 12.10
C SER A 88 11.29 -8.36 11.89
N PRO A 89 12.43 -9.08 11.86
CA PRO A 89 13.75 -8.47 11.73
C PRO A 89 13.94 -7.71 10.40
N ASN A 90 12.96 -7.78 9.50
CA ASN A 90 12.92 -6.91 8.34
C ASN A 90 11.51 -6.81 7.78
N ARG A 91 10.90 -5.62 7.87
CA ARG A 91 9.84 -5.19 6.97
C ARG A 91 9.67 -3.69 7.05
N ASN A 92 10.10 -3.02 5.98
CA ASN A 92 9.58 -1.73 5.56
C ASN A 92 8.06 -1.86 5.27
N GLN A 93 7.24 -2.09 6.29
CA GLN A 93 5.77 -2.20 6.21
C GLN A 93 5.04 -1.14 7.02
N SER A 94 5.79 -0.18 7.56
CA SER A 94 5.27 1.12 7.95
C SER A 94 6.41 2.13 7.91
N LYS A 95 6.90 2.47 6.71
CA LYS A 95 7.71 3.68 6.51
C LYS A 95 6.86 4.75 5.85
N ARG A 96 5.93 5.27 6.64
CA ARG A 96 5.44 6.66 6.59
C ARG A 96 4.72 7.01 7.89
N VAL A 97 5.28 6.60 9.02
CA VAL A 97 5.26 7.47 10.19
C VAL A 97 6.59 8.23 10.09
N VAL A 98 6.56 9.37 9.41
CA VAL A 98 7.60 10.37 9.61
C VAL A 98 7.24 11.06 10.91
N ALA A 99 7.45 10.35 12.02
CA ALA A 99 7.77 10.97 13.30
C ALA A 99 9.27 10.75 13.44
N GLU A 100 10.05 11.50 12.65
CA GLU A 100 11.27 12.01 13.26
C GLU A 100 10.77 13.01 14.30
N GLU A 101 10.64 12.46 15.50
CA GLU A 101 10.42 13.16 16.74
C GLU A 101 11.24 14.45 16.75
N CYS A 102 10.63 15.53 17.25
CA CYS A 102 11.35 16.70 17.71
C CYS A 102 12.53 16.27 18.58
N PHE A 103 13.74 16.25 18.01
CA PHE A 103 14.97 15.98 18.73
C PHE A 103 15.28 17.20 19.59
N HIS A 104 14.62 17.31 20.75
CA HIS A 104 15.14 18.08 21.86
C HIS A 104 15.99 17.15 22.72
N PRO A 105 17.31 17.28 22.66
CA PRO A 105 18.14 17.14 23.83
C PRO A 105 18.54 18.53 24.39
N PRO A 106 18.68 18.61 25.72
CA PRO A 106 18.87 19.84 26.47
C PRO A 106 20.36 20.27 26.51
N TYR A 107 20.60 21.56 26.66
CA TYR A 107 21.87 22.17 27.10
C TYR A 107 23.12 21.92 26.21
N ARG A 108 23.43 22.87 25.30
CA ARG A 108 24.81 23.38 25.08
C ARG A 108 24.79 24.86 24.67
N ASP A 109 25.04 25.67 25.69
CA ASP A 109 25.88 26.87 25.71
C ASP A 109 25.59 28.05 24.78
N LEU A 110 25.19 29.14 25.45
CA LEU A 110 25.39 30.52 25.02
C LEU A 110 26.89 30.81 24.76
N GLY A 111 27.19 31.45 23.64
CA GLY A 111 28.46 32.16 23.41
C GLY A 111 28.46 32.92 22.07
N PRO A 112 28.86 34.21 22.01
CA PRO A 112 28.62 35.07 20.86
C PRO A 112 29.77 35.02 19.83
N GLY A 113 29.40 35.15 18.55
CA GLY A 113 30.29 35.67 17.52
C GLY A 113 30.73 34.68 16.44
N ARG A 114 30.17 34.83 15.24
CA ARG A 114 30.88 35.36 14.06
C ARG A 114 29.91 35.43 12.89
N LEU A 115 29.77 36.63 12.33
CA LEU A 115 29.20 36.83 11.00
C LEU A 115 30.00 35.99 10.00
N ALA A 116 29.38 34.98 9.40
CA ALA A 116 29.89 34.37 8.19
C ALA A 116 29.37 35.19 7.00
N THR A 117 30.12 36.22 6.61
CA THR A 117 30.04 36.81 5.27
C THR A 117 30.59 35.79 4.27
N GLY A 118 29.71 34.88 3.84
CA GLY A 118 29.97 34.00 2.69
C GLY A 118 29.69 34.74 1.40
N ASN A 119 30.72 35.46 0.90
CA ASN A 119 30.75 35.97 -0.47
C ASN A 119 30.69 34.78 -1.45
N GLY A 120 29.56 34.63 -2.14
CA GLY A 120 29.42 33.74 -3.28
C GLY A 120 30.03 34.38 -4.52
N VAL A 121 31.30 34.08 -4.79
CA VAL A 121 31.92 34.32 -6.10
C VAL A 121 32.53 33.04 -6.62
N ASN A 122 31.68 32.18 -7.18
CA ASN A 122 32.11 31.14 -8.11
C ASN A 122 31.69 31.58 -9.51
N SER A 123 32.66 32.22 -10.16
CA SER A 123 32.76 32.42 -11.59
C SER A 123 32.55 31.11 -12.34
N PHE A 124 31.80 31.14 -13.44
CA PHE A 124 32.24 30.83 -14.81
C PHE A 124 30.99 30.63 -15.67
N GLY A 125 30.90 31.46 -16.70
CA GLY A 125 29.67 31.76 -17.43
C GLY A 125 29.08 30.59 -18.21
N ASN A 126 27.75 30.56 -18.21
CA ASN A 126 26.94 29.82 -19.19
C ASN A 126 27.04 30.46 -20.59
N ALA A 127 28.25 30.55 -21.15
CA ALA A 127 28.47 30.94 -22.55
C ALA A 127 27.92 29.87 -23.53
N ALA A 128 27.63 28.66 -23.05
CA ALA A 128 27.10 27.57 -23.87
C ALA A 128 25.60 27.69 -24.22
N LEU A 129 24.81 28.45 -23.45
CA LEU A 129 23.35 28.55 -23.66
C LEU A 129 22.94 29.62 -24.70
N LEU A 130 23.82 30.58 -25.02
CA LEU A 130 23.51 31.61 -26.02
C LEU A 130 23.87 31.21 -27.46
N LEU A 131 24.78 30.24 -27.66
CA LEU A 131 25.13 29.76 -29.00
C LEU A 131 24.06 28.83 -29.59
N LEU A 132 23.38 28.04 -28.76
CA LEU A 132 22.29 27.17 -29.22
C LEU A 132 21.05 27.97 -29.68
N TYR A 133 20.89 29.22 -29.25
CA TYR A 133 19.77 30.07 -29.66
C TYR A 133 19.99 30.73 -31.04
N TRP A 134 21.24 30.93 -31.46
CA TRP A 134 21.57 31.49 -32.78
C TRP A 134 21.46 30.47 -33.93
N ASP A 135 21.75 29.19 -33.67
CA ASP A 135 21.63 28.14 -34.70
C ASP A 135 20.18 27.79 -35.02
N VAL A 136 19.26 27.91 -34.06
CA VAL A 136 17.81 27.78 -34.31
C VAL A 136 17.27 28.93 -35.16
N ALA A 137 17.78 30.16 -34.97
CA ALA A 137 17.31 31.33 -35.70
C ALA A 137 17.73 31.36 -37.19
N ARG A 138 18.85 30.71 -37.58
CA ARG A 138 19.28 30.65 -38.99
C ARG A 138 18.52 29.63 -39.85
N ASN A 139 17.80 28.69 -39.24
CA ASN A 139 17.11 27.62 -39.97
C ASN A 139 15.70 27.98 -40.47
N MET A 140 15.28 29.25 -40.40
CA MET A 140 13.93 29.72 -40.77
C MET A 140 13.88 30.62 -42.03
N GLN A 141 15.00 30.79 -42.75
CA GLN A 141 15.05 31.66 -43.95
C GLN A 141 15.32 30.93 -45.28
N HIS A 142 15.25 29.59 -45.32
CA HIS A 142 15.62 28.83 -46.53
C HIS A 142 14.51 28.01 -47.21
N GLU A 143 13.24 28.16 -46.82
CA GLU A 143 12.10 27.51 -47.51
C GLU A 143 11.07 28.55 -48.02
N SER A 144 11.57 29.53 -48.78
CA SER A 144 10.77 30.25 -49.79
C SER A 144 11.40 30.03 -51.14
N LYS A 145 10.92 29.01 -51.85
CA LYS A 145 10.90 29.01 -53.31
C LYS A 145 9.58 28.42 -53.80
#